data_AF-B7KMZ6-F1
#
_entry.id   AF-B7KMZ6-F1
#
_cell.length_a   1.000
_cell.length_b   1.000
_cell.length_c   1.000
_cell.angle_alpha   90.00
_cell.angle_beta   90.00
_cell.angle_gamma   90.00
#
_symmetry.space_group_name_H-M   'P 1'
#
loop_
_entity.id
_entity.type
_entity.pdbx_description
1 polymer ?
#
loop_
_entity_poly.entity_id
_entity_poly.type
_entity_poly.pdbx_seq_one_letter_code
_entity_poly.pdbx_strand_id
1 'polypeptide(L)'
;MKTLKRLLIAIGFATTLGVSQFSVIKEAYSQTSGLRGKFDGKNLQEARIRSVGDLAVAVEVNGQQWFASRRGEVNFSKIIGCTVGNFNRDSYSDIACLYDYGNFDVGIWVLLSDGRNFNSSIWWRSGQNNFNPEAIVPLAGGVRVVSIDNNSDGLNDIKIRYRYPNDIITDLVFYSDGTKFYR
;
A
#
# COMPACT_ATOMS: atom_id res chain seq x y z
N MET A 1 -6.18 -11.98 -4.15
CA MET A 1 -6.56 -11.44 -2.82
C MET A 1 -8.05 -11.66 -2.65
N LYS A 2 -8.47 -12.36 -1.59
CA LYS A 2 -9.90 -12.57 -1.31
C LYS A 2 -10.49 -11.23 -0.86
N THR A 3 -11.25 -10.57 -1.73
CA THR A 3 -12.12 -9.45 -1.37
C THR A 3 -13.21 -10.01 -0.44
N LEU A 4 -13.04 -9.88 0.87
CA LEU A 4 -14.11 -10.22 1.81
C LEU A 4 -15.21 -9.15 1.71
N LYS A 5 -16.23 -9.41 0.89
CA LYS A 5 -17.54 -8.75 1.05
C LYS A 5 -18.21 -9.37 2.28
N ARG A 6 -18.12 -8.72 3.44
CA ARG A 6 -18.92 -9.11 4.61
C ARG A 6 -20.34 -8.55 4.49
N LEU A 7 -21.31 -9.44 4.66
CA LEU A 7 -22.75 -9.19 4.63
C LEU A 7 -23.16 -8.26 5.79
N LEU A 8 -23.96 -7.22 5.49
CA LEU A 8 -24.57 -6.33 6.48
C LEU A 8 -25.64 -7.08 7.28
N ILE A 9 -25.60 -7.04 8.60
CA ILE A 9 -26.74 -7.37 9.46
C ILE A 9 -27.02 -6.13 10.30
N ALA A 10 -28.12 -5.44 10.00
CA ALA A 10 -28.66 -4.39 10.86
C ALA A 10 -29.52 -5.07 11.94
N ILE A 11 -29.19 -4.86 13.21
CA ILE A 11 -30.07 -5.19 14.33
C ILE A 11 -30.51 -3.86 14.95
N GLY A 12 -31.77 -3.49 14.74
CA GLY A 12 -32.37 -2.33 15.39
C GLY A 12 -33.06 -2.76 16.68
N PHE A 13 -32.74 -2.10 17.79
CA PHE A 13 -33.64 -1.99 18.93
C PHE A 13 -33.90 -0.51 19.19
N ALA A 14 -35.17 -0.14 19.23
CA ALA A 14 -35.62 1.19 19.62
C ALA A 14 -35.87 1.20 21.13
N THR A 15 -35.21 2.09 21.86
CA THR A 15 -35.73 2.60 23.13
C THR A 15 -35.52 4.11 23.22
N THR A 16 -36.51 4.74 23.81
CA THR A 16 -36.79 6.16 23.86
C THR A 16 -35.90 6.89 24.88
N LEU A 17 -35.64 8.17 24.58
CA LEU A 17 -35.06 9.23 25.44
C LEU A 17 -33.53 9.32 25.47
N GLY A 18 -33.00 9.97 24.44
CA GLY A 18 -32.07 11.09 24.59
C GLY A 18 -30.65 10.81 25.09
N VAL A 19 -29.76 10.35 24.20
CA VAL A 19 -28.39 10.89 24.01
C VAL A 19 -27.99 10.59 22.56
N SER A 20 -27.36 11.58 21.91
CA SER A 20 -26.75 11.58 20.56
C SER A 20 -26.79 10.29 19.75
N GLN A 21 -27.55 10.34 18.66
CA GLN A 21 -27.51 9.38 17.56
C GLN A 21 -26.14 9.47 16.85
N PHE A 22 -25.12 8.78 17.37
CA PHE A 22 -23.98 8.41 16.54
C PHE A 22 -24.43 7.27 15.63
N SER A 23 -25.11 7.65 14.54
CA SER A 23 -25.17 6.83 13.34
C SER A 23 -23.73 6.70 12.84
N VAL A 24 -22.96 5.75 13.37
CA VAL A 24 -21.70 5.36 12.77
C VAL A 24 -22.05 4.64 11.48
N ILE A 25 -22.35 5.42 10.44
CA ILE A 25 -22.22 4.96 9.07
C ILE A 25 -20.71 4.76 8.89
N LYS A 26 -20.21 3.57 9.27
CA LYS A 26 -18.90 3.11 8.82
C LYS A 26 -19.06 2.87 7.32
N GLU A 27 -18.90 3.93 6.54
CA GLU A 27 -18.79 3.83 5.09
C GLU A 27 -17.77 2.72 4.78
N ALA A 28 -18.16 1.82 3.88
CA ALA A 28 -17.38 0.64 3.54
C ALA A 28 -16.14 1.06 2.73
N TYR A 29 -15.09 1.51 3.42
CA TYR A 29 -13.81 1.78 2.78
C TYR A 29 -13.10 0.46 2.47
N SER A 30 -12.58 0.33 1.26
CA SER A 30 -11.68 -0.76 0.91
C SER A 30 -10.40 -0.60 1.71
N GLN A 31 -9.90 -1.67 2.33
CA GLN A 31 -8.73 -1.61 3.21
C GLN A 31 -7.69 -2.68 2.88
N THR A 32 -6.42 -2.30 2.97
CA THR A 32 -5.30 -3.25 3.08
C THR A 32 -4.75 -3.15 4.50
N SER A 33 -4.63 -4.31 5.15
CA SER A 33 -4.11 -4.48 6.51
C SER A 33 -2.91 -5.43 6.51
N GLY A 34 -2.20 -5.52 7.65
CA GLY A 34 -1.02 -6.38 7.78
C GLY A 34 0.31 -5.75 7.34
N LEU A 35 0.34 -4.47 7.00
CA LEU A 35 1.59 -3.72 6.81
C LEU A 35 2.17 -3.40 8.19
N ARG A 36 3.19 -4.16 8.62
CA ARG A 36 3.76 -4.02 9.96
C ARG A 36 5.21 -3.55 9.90
N GLY A 37 5.50 -2.46 10.60
CA GLY A 37 6.82 -1.84 10.64
C GLY A 37 7.02 -0.99 11.89
N LYS A 38 8.27 -0.60 12.15
CA LYS A 38 8.62 0.39 13.17
C LYS A 38 8.51 1.79 12.57
N PHE A 39 7.31 2.22 12.23
CA PHE A 39 7.08 3.52 11.60
C PHE A 39 7.49 4.68 12.52
N ASP A 40 7.40 4.52 13.85
CA ASP A 40 7.88 5.48 14.86
C ASP A 40 9.36 5.29 15.26
N GLY A 41 10.04 4.31 14.65
CA GLY A 41 11.43 3.93 14.95
C GLY A 41 11.61 3.12 16.23
N LYS A 42 10.52 2.84 16.96
CA LYS A 42 10.55 2.20 18.29
C LYS A 42 9.73 0.93 18.31
N ASN A 43 8.42 1.04 18.11
CA ASN A 43 7.44 0.00 18.31
C ASN A 43 6.95 -0.56 16.98
N LEU A 44 6.75 -1.88 16.93
CA LEU A 44 6.09 -2.51 15.81
C LEU A 44 4.62 -2.07 15.77
N GLN A 45 4.23 -1.44 14.67
CA GLN A 45 2.90 -0.87 14.46
C GLN A 45 2.28 -1.47 13.21
N GLU A 46 0.95 -1.42 13.13
CA GLU A 46 0.22 -1.73 11.90
C GLU A 46 -0.15 -0.43 11.19
N ALA A 47 0.22 -0.34 9.91
CA ALA A 47 -0.32 0.64 8.99
C ALA A 47 -1.51 0.04 8.22
N ARG A 48 -2.57 0.83 8.06
CA ARG A 48 -3.77 0.47 7.29
C ARG A 48 -3.96 1.48 6.18
N ILE A 49 -4.02 0.99 4.96
CA ILE A 49 -4.34 1.80 3.79
C ILE A 49 -5.84 1.69 3.57
N ARG A 50 -6.52 2.81 3.39
CA ARG A 50 -7.96 2.86 3.14
C ARG A 50 -8.32 3.88 2.08
N SER A 51 -9.44 3.68 1.38
CA SER A 51 -10.06 4.76 0.63
C SER A 51 -10.60 5.86 1.56
N VAL A 52 -10.63 7.09 1.05
CA VAL A 52 -11.27 8.25 1.68
C VAL A 52 -12.18 8.88 0.63
N GLY A 53 -13.48 8.63 0.75
CA GLY A 53 -14.42 8.82 -0.36
C GLY A 53 -14.00 8.03 -1.61
N ASP A 54 -14.37 8.54 -2.78
CA ASP A 54 -14.20 7.81 -4.06
C ASP A 54 -12.84 8.02 -4.74
N LEU A 55 -12.09 9.06 -4.34
CA LEU A 55 -10.95 9.56 -5.11
C LEU A 55 -9.72 9.89 -4.26
N ALA A 56 -9.66 9.42 -3.01
CA ALA A 56 -8.45 9.58 -2.20
C ALA A 56 -8.14 8.30 -1.42
N VAL A 57 -6.88 8.21 -1.01
CA VAL A 57 -6.33 7.16 -0.16
C VAL A 57 -5.70 7.82 1.07
N ALA A 58 -5.91 7.22 2.23
CA ALA A 58 -5.22 7.56 3.47
C ALA A 58 -4.50 6.35 4.06
N VAL A 59 -3.46 6.64 4.84
CA VAL A 59 -2.75 5.65 5.66
C VAL A 59 -2.90 6.02 7.12
N GLU A 60 -3.37 5.06 7.90
CA GLU A 60 -3.51 5.17 9.34
C GLU A 60 -2.50 4.28 10.06
N VAL A 61 -1.88 4.82 11.11
CA VAL A 61 -1.01 4.09 12.02
C VAL A 61 -1.53 4.31 13.42
N ASN A 62 -1.76 3.23 14.18
CA ASN A 62 -2.35 3.28 15.54
C ASN A 62 -3.67 4.08 15.65
N GLY A 63 -4.48 4.07 14.59
CA GLY A 63 -5.75 4.81 14.55
C GLY A 63 -5.61 6.31 14.31
N GLN A 64 -4.39 6.81 14.08
CA GLN A 64 -4.13 8.17 13.64
C GLN A 64 -3.83 8.17 12.13
N GLN A 65 -4.41 9.13 11.40
CA GLN A 65 -4.06 9.35 10.00
C GLN A 65 -2.67 9.98 9.90
N TRP A 66 -1.74 9.28 9.25
CA TRP A 66 -0.36 9.73 9.01
C TRP A 66 -0.14 10.21 7.58
N PHE A 67 -1.07 9.89 6.68
CA PHE A 67 -1.05 10.33 5.29
C PHE A 67 -2.47 10.43 4.73
N ALA A 68 -2.68 11.42 3.86
CA ALA A 68 -3.79 11.45 2.92
C ALA A 68 -3.33 12.05 1.60
N SER A 69 -3.68 11.38 0.50
CA SER A 69 -3.47 11.91 -0.85
C SER A 69 -4.43 13.04 -1.17
N ARG A 70 -4.12 13.83 -2.20
CA ARG A 70 -5.07 14.79 -2.75
C ARG A 70 -6.20 14.04 -3.46
N ARG A 71 -7.40 14.62 -3.42
CA ARG A 71 -8.55 14.07 -4.15
C ARG A 71 -8.24 14.03 -5.65
N GLY A 72 -8.44 12.87 -6.26
CA GLY A 72 -8.21 12.60 -7.68
C GLY A 72 -6.78 12.19 -8.02
N GLU A 73 -5.84 12.27 -7.07
CA GLU A 73 -4.43 11.94 -7.30
C GLU A 73 -4.21 10.43 -7.38
N VAL A 74 -4.82 9.69 -6.46
CA VAL A 74 -4.72 8.22 -6.37
C VAL A 74 -6.07 7.61 -6.07
N ASN A 75 -6.28 6.39 -6.54
CA ASN A 75 -7.45 5.58 -6.26
C ASN A 75 -7.03 4.26 -5.61
N PHE A 76 -7.69 3.89 -4.51
CA PHE A 76 -7.40 2.65 -3.79
C PHE A 76 -7.45 1.42 -4.70
N SER A 77 -8.41 1.36 -5.63
CA SER A 77 -8.57 0.22 -6.55
C SER A 77 -7.39 0.02 -7.51
N LYS A 78 -6.55 1.04 -7.68
CA LYS A 78 -5.35 1.01 -8.53
C LYS A 78 -4.09 0.57 -7.79
N ILE A 79 -4.17 0.38 -6.47
CA ILE A 79 -3.08 -0.21 -5.69
C ILE A 79 -3.04 -1.72 -5.95
N ILE A 80 -1.94 -2.19 -6.53
CA ILE A 80 -1.73 -3.60 -6.86
C ILE A 80 -1.31 -4.38 -5.62
N GLY A 81 -0.46 -3.78 -4.78
CA GLY A 81 0.01 -4.33 -3.53
C GLY A 81 1.00 -3.38 -2.87
N CYS A 82 1.16 -3.52 -1.55
CA CYS A 82 2.10 -2.74 -0.77
C CYS A 82 2.96 -3.63 0.13
N THR A 83 4.13 -3.14 0.50
CA THR A 83 5.06 -3.79 1.42
C THR A 83 5.71 -2.76 2.36
N VAL A 84 6.41 -3.25 3.38
CA VAL A 84 7.07 -2.44 4.40
C VAL A 84 8.56 -2.77 4.43
N GLY A 85 9.40 -1.75 4.47
CA GLY A 85 10.86 -1.87 4.53
C GLY A 85 11.49 -0.55 4.94
N ASN A 86 12.78 -0.54 5.24
CA ASN A 86 13.55 0.70 5.37
C ASN A 86 14.19 0.99 4.01
N PHE A 87 13.60 1.91 3.25
CA PHE A 87 13.99 2.15 1.86
C PHE A 87 15.01 3.29 1.73
N ASN A 88 15.22 4.11 2.77
CA ASN A 88 16.09 5.30 2.76
C ASN A 88 17.20 5.32 3.83
N ARG A 89 17.34 4.25 4.63
CA ARG A 89 18.30 4.08 5.73
C ARG A 89 18.11 5.04 6.92
N ASP A 90 16.92 5.58 7.16
CA ASP A 90 16.70 6.53 8.26
C ASP A 90 16.28 5.87 9.60
N SER A 91 16.30 4.54 9.65
CA SER A 91 15.89 3.67 10.77
C SER A 91 14.39 3.57 11.04
N TYR A 92 13.57 4.33 10.31
CA TYR A 92 12.14 4.14 10.28
C TYR A 92 11.77 3.06 9.27
N SER A 93 10.65 2.39 9.52
CA SER A 93 10.01 1.62 8.45
C SER A 93 9.19 2.56 7.58
N ASP A 94 9.19 2.27 6.28
CA ASP A 94 8.48 2.98 5.24
C ASP A 94 7.45 2.04 4.59
N ILE A 95 6.61 2.59 3.70
CA ILE A 95 5.69 1.80 2.89
C ILE A 95 5.98 2.05 1.42
N ALA A 96 6.02 0.97 0.64
CA ALA A 96 6.06 1.06 -0.81
C ALA A 96 4.86 0.34 -1.44
N CYS A 97 4.23 0.97 -2.42
CA CYS A 97 3.03 0.49 -3.08
C CYS A 97 3.19 0.53 -4.61
N LEU A 98 2.89 -0.60 -5.27
CA LEU A 98 2.72 -0.63 -6.72
C LEU A 98 1.35 -0.05 -7.09
N TYR A 99 1.35 0.83 -8.08
CA TYR A 99 0.16 1.54 -8.54
C TYR A 99 0.01 1.41 -10.06
N ASP A 100 -1.17 1.00 -10.50
CA ASP A 100 -1.57 0.94 -11.91
C ASP A 100 -2.11 2.29 -12.40
N TYR A 101 -1.38 2.93 -13.31
CA TYR A 101 -1.79 4.17 -13.97
C TYR A 101 -2.66 3.92 -15.22
N GLY A 102 -2.92 2.66 -15.57
CA GLY A 102 -3.51 2.25 -16.83
C GLY A 102 -2.48 2.24 -17.97
N ASN A 103 -2.91 1.82 -19.18
CA ASN A 103 -2.07 1.86 -20.39
C ASN A 103 -0.70 1.16 -20.23
N PHE A 104 -0.68 0.04 -19.50
CA PHE A 104 0.53 -0.70 -19.15
C PHE A 104 1.63 0.22 -18.56
N ASP A 105 1.20 1.06 -17.61
CA ASP A 105 2.07 1.97 -16.88
C ASP A 105 1.94 1.70 -15.38
N VAL A 106 3.05 1.31 -14.76
CA VAL A 106 3.12 1.00 -13.32
C VAL A 106 4.09 1.95 -12.65
N GLY A 107 3.73 2.41 -11.46
CA GLY A 107 4.62 3.18 -10.60
C GLY A 107 4.81 2.54 -9.23
N ILE A 108 5.91 2.90 -8.57
CA ILE A 108 6.15 2.58 -7.17
C ILE A 108 6.08 3.89 -6.39
N TRP A 109 5.02 4.04 -5.61
CA TRP A 109 4.90 5.08 -4.60
C TRP A 109 5.62 4.64 -3.33
N VAL A 110 6.38 5.55 -2.74
CA VAL A 110 7.02 5.38 -1.44
C VAL A 110 6.48 6.43 -0.49
N LEU A 111 6.09 5.97 0.69
CA LEU A 111 5.67 6.76 1.83
C LEU A 111 6.78 6.63 2.87
N LEU A 112 7.70 7.59 2.86
CA LEU A 112 8.79 7.65 3.83
C LEU A 112 8.26 8.11 5.17
N SER A 113 8.57 7.40 6.25
CA SER A 113 8.16 7.80 7.59
C SER A 113 9.13 8.82 8.19
N ASP A 114 8.60 9.83 8.88
CA ASP A 114 9.40 10.74 9.73
C ASP A 114 9.25 10.43 11.23
N GLY A 115 8.64 9.29 11.55
CA GLY A 115 8.29 8.89 12.92
C GLY A 115 6.92 9.38 13.40
N ARG A 116 6.23 10.24 12.63
CA ARG A 116 4.91 10.79 12.99
C ARG A 116 3.93 10.89 11.82
N ASN A 117 4.44 11.04 10.60
CA ASN A 117 3.68 11.12 9.35
C ASN A 117 4.43 10.39 8.23
N PHE A 118 3.77 10.25 7.09
CA PHE A 118 4.45 9.84 5.86
C PHE A 118 4.57 10.97 4.86
N ASN A 119 5.73 11.07 4.22
CA ASN A 119 5.98 11.90 3.05
C ASN A 119 5.96 11.01 1.80
N SER A 120 5.04 11.30 0.87
CA SER A 120 4.88 10.49 -0.34
C SER A 120 5.73 11.02 -1.50
N SER A 121 6.28 10.09 -2.27
CA SER A 121 6.92 10.38 -3.55
C SER A 121 6.86 9.17 -4.47
N ILE A 122 7.06 9.39 -5.77
CA ILE A 122 7.16 8.31 -6.74
C ILE A 122 8.64 8.03 -6.97
N TRP A 123 9.07 6.80 -6.66
CA TRP A 123 10.48 6.41 -6.75
C TRP A 123 10.81 5.67 -8.05
N TRP A 124 9.79 5.17 -8.75
CA TRP A 124 9.96 4.57 -10.07
C TRP A 124 8.67 4.63 -10.87
N ARG A 125 8.79 4.79 -12.20
CA ARG A 125 7.69 4.71 -13.17
C ARG A 125 8.19 3.96 -14.39
N SER A 126 7.39 3.01 -14.88
CA SER A 126 7.69 2.34 -16.14
C SER A 126 7.55 3.28 -17.33
N GLY A 127 6.63 4.25 -17.24
CA GLY A 127 6.12 4.96 -18.40
C GLY A 127 5.09 4.12 -19.16
N GLN A 128 4.32 4.77 -20.02
CA GLN A 128 3.25 4.15 -20.79
C GLN A 128 3.77 3.01 -21.68
N ASN A 129 2.97 1.95 -21.81
CA ASN A 129 3.23 0.78 -22.65
C ASN A 129 4.45 -0.07 -22.26
N ASN A 130 5.05 0.15 -21.08
CA ASN A 130 6.29 -0.52 -20.69
C ASN A 130 6.10 -1.64 -19.66
N PHE A 131 4.98 -1.69 -18.95
CA PHE A 131 4.80 -2.65 -17.85
C PHE A 131 3.33 -3.05 -17.66
N ASN A 132 2.97 -4.30 -17.97
CA ASN A 132 1.60 -4.77 -17.81
C ASN A 132 1.30 -5.10 -16.33
N PRO A 133 0.38 -4.37 -15.65
CA PRO A 133 0.03 -4.66 -14.25
C PRO A 133 -0.60 -6.05 -14.06
N GLU A 134 -1.30 -6.58 -15.07
CA GLU A 134 -1.95 -7.91 -15.00
C GLU A 134 -0.95 -9.07 -15.05
N ALA A 135 0.25 -8.81 -15.57
CA ALA A 135 1.35 -9.76 -15.58
C ALA A 135 2.05 -9.90 -14.22
N ILE A 136 1.72 -9.05 -13.23
CA ILE A 136 2.18 -9.20 -11.85
C ILE A 136 1.38 -10.30 -11.17
N VAL A 137 1.98 -11.47 -11.08
CA VAL A 137 1.39 -12.66 -10.46
C VAL A 137 1.76 -12.77 -8.99
N PRO A 138 0.96 -13.44 -8.15
CA PRO A 138 1.31 -13.61 -6.75
C PRO A 138 2.60 -14.43 -6.57
N LEU A 139 3.41 -13.99 -5.61
CA LEU A 139 4.42 -14.79 -4.93
C LEU A 139 3.73 -15.84 -4.02
N ALA A 140 4.53 -16.70 -3.39
CA ALA A 140 4.02 -17.64 -2.39
C ALA A 140 3.20 -16.91 -1.31
N GLY A 141 2.10 -17.53 -0.84
CA GLY A 141 1.19 -16.91 0.11
C GLY A 141 0.25 -15.85 -0.49
N GLY A 142 0.25 -15.66 -1.81
CA GLY A 142 -0.69 -14.75 -2.50
C GLY A 142 -0.29 -13.27 -2.47
N VAL A 143 0.88 -12.96 -1.93
CA VAL A 143 1.47 -11.61 -1.85
C VAL A 143 1.92 -11.15 -3.24
N ARG A 144 1.67 -9.89 -3.61
CA ARG A 144 2.08 -9.34 -4.92
C ARG A 144 3.44 -8.66 -4.90
N VAL A 145 3.87 -8.19 -3.74
CA VAL A 145 5.09 -7.41 -3.55
C VAL A 145 5.71 -7.71 -2.19
N VAL A 146 7.02 -7.92 -2.16
CA VAL A 146 7.75 -8.16 -0.92
C VAL A 146 8.96 -7.24 -0.81
N SER A 147 9.19 -6.76 0.41
CA SER A 147 10.41 -6.09 0.81
C SER A 147 11.47 -7.14 1.14
N ILE A 148 12.69 -6.94 0.62
CA ILE A 148 13.85 -7.80 0.84
C ILE A 148 15.10 -6.92 0.93
N ASP A 149 16.25 -7.43 1.33
CA ASP A 149 17.54 -6.77 1.07
C ASP A 149 18.30 -7.71 0.14
N ASN A 150 18.21 -7.47 -1.17
CA ASN A 150 18.62 -8.46 -2.17
C ASN A 150 20.12 -8.36 -2.49
N ASN A 151 20.70 -7.17 -2.38
CA ASN A 151 22.11 -6.91 -2.64
C ASN A 151 22.96 -6.78 -1.36
N SER A 152 22.35 -6.93 -0.17
CA SER A 152 23.02 -6.79 1.13
C SER A 152 23.65 -5.42 1.34
N ASP A 153 23.08 -4.37 0.74
CA ASP A 153 23.55 -3.01 0.99
C ASP A 153 22.99 -2.43 2.30
N GLY A 154 21.94 -3.04 2.87
CA GLY A 154 21.28 -2.61 4.10
C GLY A 154 20.14 -1.62 3.90
N LEU A 155 19.77 -1.32 2.67
CA LEU A 155 18.45 -0.82 2.28
C LEU A 155 17.56 -2.00 1.95
N ASN A 156 16.26 -1.83 2.14
CA ASN A 156 15.32 -2.73 1.53
C ASN A 156 15.14 -2.41 0.04
N ASP A 157 15.01 -3.47 -0.74
CA ASP A 157 14.59 -3.53 -2.13
C ASP A 157 13.18 -4.08 -2.22
N ILE A 158 12.61 -4.04 -3.43
CA ILE A 158 11.31 -4.62 -3.70
C ILE A 158 11.44 -5.75 -4.71
N LYS A 159 10.80 -6.88 -4.42
CA LYS A 159 10.65 -7.99 -5.36
C LYS A 159 9.20 -8.24 -5.71
N ILE A 160 8.96 -8.44 -7.00
CA ILE A 160 7.67 -8.87 -7.56
C ILE A 160 7.89 -10.08 -8.46
N ARG A 161 6.81 -10.83 -8.73
CA ARG A 161 6.82 -11.90 -9.72
C ARG A 161 6.07 -11.46 -10.97
N TYR A 162 6.70 -11.62 -12.13
CA TYR A 162 6.19 -11.16 -13.40
C TYR A 162 6.12 -12.29 -14.41
N ARG A 163 4.99 -12.41 -15.12
CA ARG A 163 4.78 -13.36 -16.22
C ARG A 163 4.87 -12.63 -17.55
N TYR A 164 5.86 -12.98 -18.37
CA TYR A 164 6.00 -12.45 -19.72
C TYR A 164 4.98 -13.06 -20.70
N PRO A 165 4.75 -12.45 -21.88
CA PRO A 165 3.80 -12.97 -22.88
C PRO A 165 4.11 -14.38 -23.40
N ASN A 166 5.35 -14.84 -23.28
CA ASN A 166 5.77 -16.20 -23.61
C ASN A 166 5.66 -17.18 -22.43
N ASP A 167 4.88 -16.82 -21.40
CA ASP A 167 4.65 -17.56 -20.16
C ASP A 167 5.89 -17.80 -19.28
N ILE A 168 7.04 -17.20 -19.61
CA ILE A 168 8.19 -17.18 -18.71
C ILE A 168 7.83 -16.36 -17.47
N ILE A 169 8.01 -16.96 -16.29
CA ILE A 169 7.81 -16.29 -15.01
C ILE A 169 9.17 -16.00 -14.40
N THR A 170 9.41 -14.76 -14.01
CA THR A 170 10.62 -14.32 -13.33
C THR A 170 10.30 -13.48 -12.10
N ASP A 171 11.24 -13.41 -11.17
CA ASP A 171 11.20 -12.43 -10.10
C ASP A 171 11.97 -11.19 -10.56
N LEU A 172 11.30 -10.05 -10.59
CA LEU A 172 11.93 -8.76 -10.84
C LEU A 172 12.25 -8.09 -9.51
N VAL A 173 13.45 -7.53 -9.40
CA VAL A 173 13.91 -6.78 -8.24
C VAL A 173 14.08 -5.32 -8.63
N PHE A 174 13.57 -4.44 -7.78
CA PHE A 174 13.75 -3.01 -7.82
C PHE A 174 14.66 -2.65 -6.66
N TYR A 175 15.91 -2.32 -6.95
CA TYR A 175 16.92 -1.97 -5.97
C TYR A 175 16.72 -0.55 -5.49
N SER A 176 16.80 -0.32 -4.17
CA SER A 176 16.81 1.04 -3.63
C SER A 176 18.21 1.62 -3.66
N ASP A 177 18.34 2.93 -3.92
CA ASP A 177 19.56 3.70 -3.62
C ASP A 177 19.39 4.66 -2.44
N GLY A 178 18.24 4.59 -1.77
CA GLY A 178 17.86 5.49 -0.68
C GLY A 178 17.00 6.67 -1.12
N THR A 179 16.89 6.91 -2.43
CA THR A 179 16.16 8.05 -3.00
C THR A 179 15.21 7.68 -4.13
N LYS A 180 15.44 6.55 -4.79
CA LYS A 180 14.62 6.00 -5.87
C LYS A 180 14.80 4.49 -5.96
N PHE A 181 13.96 3.87 -6.78
CA PHE A 181 14.15 2.49 -7.20
C PHE A 181 14.71 2.41 -8.62
N TYR A 182 15.56 1.42 -8.89
CA TYR A 182 16.05 1.09 -10.23
C TYR A 182 16.02 -0.42 -10.46
N ARG A 183 16.01 -0.85 -11.72
CA ARG A 183 16.00 -2.27 -12.11
C ARG A 183 17.20 -2.61 -12.98
#